data_AF-A0A7S2C916-F1
#
_entry.id   AF-A0A7S2C916-F1
#
_cell.length_a   1.000
_cell.length_b   1.000
_cell.length_c   1.000
_cell.angle_alpha   90.00
_cell.angle_beta   90.00
_cell.angle_gamma   90.00
#
_symmetry.space_group_name_H-M   'P 1'
#
loop_
_entity.id
_entity.type
_entity.pdbx_description
1 polymer ?
#
loop_
_entity_poly.entity_id
_entity_poly.type
_entity_poly.pdbx_seq_one_letter_code
_entity_poly.pdbx_strand_id
1 'polypeptide(L)'
;GNYYCDANRVGGEWCYEMDSFEGNEHVMQVTAHRCEGAPDEHNVRCDKAGAFRNSALEHLLGRGPKALCPADDCVVDTRKPFRMTQSFVMDAGGNLVRIENQVLQNGRTLRLNGTEDRAYLASMAPALRDGMVLTFQVWGGSWLLMSWLDAWSFCRGACPESSYAVFSDVAINTITG
;
A
#
# COMPACT_ATOMS: atom_id res chain seq x y z
N GLY A 1 9.64 -17.84 -9.96
CA GLY A 1 8.37 -17.13 -10.05
C GLY A 1 7.70 -17.46 -11.37
N ASN A 2 7.02 -18.59 -11.44
CA ASN A 2 6.08 -18.86 -12.53
C ASN A 2 4.70 -18.44 -12.01
N TYR A 3 3.85 -17.85 -12.86
CA TYR A 3 2.47 -17.47 -12.50
C TYR A 3 2.32 -16.21 -11.61
N TYR A 4 3.07 -15.15 -11.92
CA TYR A 4 2.76 -13.83 -11.34
C TYR A 4 1.39 -13.35 -11.83
N CYS A 5 0.63 -12.77 -10.91
CA CYS A 5 -0.66 -12.15 -11.15
C CYS A 5 -0.75 -10.89 -10.29
N ASP A 6 -1.56 -9.93 -10.74
CA ASP A 6 -1.90 -8.73 -9.98
C ASP A 6 -3.28 -8.21 -10.41
N ALA A 7 -3.74 -7.11 -9.80
CA ALA A 7 -5.03 -6.50 -10.15
C ALA A 7 -4.95 -5.54 -11.34
N ASN A 8 -3.82 -5.51 -12.06
CA ASN A 8 -3.63 -4.80 -13.32
C ASN A 8 -3.44 -5.74 -14.53
N ARG A 9 -3.36 -7.05 -14.28
CA ARG A 9 -3.07 -8.14 -15.22
C ARG A 9 -1.65 -8.08 -15.79
N VAL A 10 -0.68 -7.54 -15.06
CA VAL A 10 0.72 -7.63 -15.49
C VAL A 10 1.15 -9.10 -15.41
N GLY A 11 1.77 -9.60 -16.47
CA GLY A 11 2.10 -11.02 -16.60
C GLY A 11 0.97 -11.91 -17.14
N GLY A 12 -0.24 -11.37 -17.36
CA GLY A 12 -1.32 -12.03 -18.09
C GLY A 12 -2.44 -12.62 -17.22
N GLU A 13 -2.22 -12.73 -15.91
CA GLU A 13 -3.13 -13.34 -14.93
C GLU A 13 -3.67 -12.29 -13.96
N TRP A 14 -4.93 -12.46 -13.55
CA TRP A 14 -5.59 -11.61 -12.56
C TRP A 14 -5.60 -12.29 -11.20
N CYS A 15 -5.39 -11.52 -10.13
CA CYS A 15 -5.68 -11.96 -8.77
C CYS A 15 -5.89 -10.78 -7.83
N TYR A 16 -6.46 -11.07 -6.66
CA TYR A 16 -6.58 -10.11 -5.57
C TYR A 16 -5.20 -9.58 -5.19
N GLU A 17 -5.10 -8.29 -4.95
CA GLU A 17 -3.85 -7.61 -4.67
C GLU A 17 -3.99 -6.69 -3.47
N MET A 18 -2.98 -6.72 -2.61
CA MET A 18 -2.88 -5.84 -1.44
C MET A 18 -1.54 -5.13 -1.50
N ASP A 19 -1.59 -3.89 -1.92
CA ASP A 19 -0.44 -3.01 -1.98
C ASP A 19 -0.17 -2.43 -0.61
N SER A 20 0.64 -3.17 0.16
CA SER A 20 1.02 -2.76 1.50
C SER A 20 1.80 -1.45 1.52
N PHE A 21 2.61 -1.18 0.49
CA PHE A 21 3.36 0.05 0.32
C PHE A 21 3.67 0.27 -1.17
N GLU A 22 3.04 1.29 -1.76
CA GLU A 22 3.46 1.90 -3.02
C GLU A 22 3.98 3.29 -2.71
N GLY A 23 5.21 3.62 -3.10
CA GLY A 23 5.75 4.91 -2.69
C GLY A 23 7.14 5.21 -3.21
N ASN A 24 7.55 6.44 -2.95
CA ASN A 24 8.89 6.97 -3.18
C ASN A 24 9.29 7.86 -1.99
N GLU A 25 10.35 8.64 -2.13
CA GLU A 25 10.82 9.52 -1.05
C GLU A 25 9.81 10.61 -0.64
N HIS A 26 8.76 10.86 -1.43
CA HIS A 26 7.81 11.97 -1.24
C HIS A 26 6.38 11.53 -0.89
N VAL A 27 6.04 10.26 -1.05
CA VAL A 27 4.69 9.76 -0.83
C VAL A 27 4.69 8.28 -0.49
N MET A 28 3.72 7.86 0.30
CA MET A 28 3.32 6.47 0.38
C MET A 28 1.81 6.36 0.11
N GLN A 29 1.43 5.25 -0.49
CA GLN A 29 0.07 4.84 -0.75
C GLN A 29 -0.11 3.40 -0.30
N VAL A 30 -1.31 3.12 0.19
CA VAL A 30 -1.77 1.78 0.53
C VAL A 30 -3.02 1.53 -0.30
N THR A 31 -3.04 0.44 -1.06
CA THR A 31 -4.14 0.14 -1.98
C THR A 31 -4.62 -1.29 -1.77
N ALA A 32 -5.93 -1.46 -1.66
CA ALA A 32 -6.54 -2.79 -1.73
C ALA A 32 -7.21 -2.94 -3.09
N HIS A 33 -6.98 -4.06 -3.76
CA HIS A 33 -7.57 -4.39 -5.05
C HIS A 33 -8.34 -5.69 -4.97
N ARG A 34 -9.67 -5.59 -5.14
CA ARG A 34 -10.56 -6.75 -5.19
C ARG A 34 -10.75 -7.27 -6.60
N CYS A 35 -11.11 -8.53 -6.72
CA CYS A 35 -11.48 -9.16 -8.00
C CYS A 35 -12.88 -9.76 -7.98
N GLU A 36 -13.35 -10.14 -9.16
CA GLU A 36 -14.57 -10.92 -9.36
C GLU A 36 -14.24 -12.42 -9.29
N GLY A 37 -14.91 -13.16 -8.41
CA GLY A 37 -14.70 -14.60 -8.21
C GLY A 37 -14.10 -14.93 -6.84
N ALA A 38 -13.81 -16.21 -6.60
CA ALA A 38 -13.04 -16.60 -5.43
C ALA A 38 -11.52 -16.38 -5.64
N PRO A 39 -10.72 -16.13 -4.58
CA PRO A 39 -9.29 -15.84 -4.72
C PRO A 39 -8.45 -16.93 -5.39
N ASP A 40 -8.87 -18.19 -5.26
CA ASP A 40 -8.21 -19.38 -5.82
C ASP A 40 -8.70 -19.76 -7.22
N GLU A 41 -9.66 -19.01 -7.77
CA GLU A 41 -10.16 -19.18 -9.13
C GLU A 41 -9.39 -18.28 -10.12
N HIS A 42 -9.46 -18.63 -11.41
CA HIS A 42 -9.00 -17.72 -12.46
C HIS A 42 -9.95 -16.52 -12.52
N ASN A 43 -9.56 -15.44 -11.85
CA ASN A 43 -10.30 -14.19 -11.86
C ASN A 43 -10.37 -13.65 -13.29
N VAL A 44 -11.56 -13.22 -13.72
CA VAL A 44 -11.74 -12.67 -15.07
C VAL A 44 -11.57 -11.15 -15.11
N ARG A 45 -11.64 -10.50 -13.95
CA ARG A 45 -11.56 -9.05 -13.79
C ARG A 45 -11.22 -8.64 -12.36
N CYS A 46 -10.41 -7.60 -12.23
CA CYS A 46 -10.12 -6.94 -10.97
C CYS A 46 -10.38 -5.43 -11.04
N ASP A 47 -10.53 -4.82 -9.86
CA ASP A 47 -10.56 -3.37 -9.71
C ASP A 47 -9.14 -2.79 -9.81
N LYS A 48 -8.81 -2.32 -11.01
CA LYS A 48 -7.50 -1.73 -11.31
C LYS A 48 -7.16 -0.49 -10.51
N ALA A 49 -8.17 0.34 -10.21
CA ALA A 49 -7.93 1.58 -9.49
C ALA A 49 -7.68 1.32 -8.00
N GLY A 50 -8.35 0.28 -7.49
CA GLY A 50 -8.27 -0.10 -6.10
C GLY A 50 -8.91 0.92 -5.16
N ALA A 51 -9.00 0.55 -3.89
CA ALA A 51 -9.42 1.43 -2.82
C ALA A 51 -8.18 1.92 -2.06
N PHE A 52 -7.61 3.04 -2.54
CA PHE A 52 -6.36 3.59 -2.04
C PHE A 52 -6.51 4.63 -0.93
N ARG A 53 -5.44 4.79 -0.15
CA ARG A 53 -5.20 5.97 0.70
C ARG A 53 -3.79 6.48 0.43
N ASN A 54 -3.67 7.74 0.04
CA ASN A 54 -2.42 8.37 -0.37
C ASN A 54 -2.00 9.44 0.64
N SER A 55 -0.80 9.33 1.19
CA SER A 55 -0.35 10.18 2.30
C SER A 55 -0.29 11.66 1.96
N ALA A 56 0.05 12.00 0.71
CA ALA A 56 0.13 13.38 0.27
C ALA A 56 -1.28 13.96 0.04
N LEU A 57 -2.19 13.19 -0.54
CA LEU A 57 -3.58 13.59 -0.69
C LEU A 57 -4.28 13.81 0.66
N GLU A 58 -4.07 12.93 1.64
CA GLU A 58 -4.61 13.11 2.99
C GLU A 58 -4.15 14.41 3.64
N HIS A 59 -2.88 14.79 3.44
CA HIS A 59 -2.37 16.08 3.90
C HIS A 59 -3.04 17.26 3.18
N LEU A 60 -3.12 17.23 1.85
CA LEU A 60 -3.75 18.28 1.06
C LEU A 60 -5.23 18.49 1.44
N LEU A 61 -5.93 17.42 1.82
CA LEU A 61 -7.31 17.45 2.29
C LEU A 61 -7.45 17.87 3.76
N GLY A 62 -6.35 18.16 4.46
CA GLY A 62 -6.35 18.52 5.88
C GLY A 62 -6.71 17.36 6.83
N ARG A 63 -6.59 16.11 6.36
CA ARG A 63 -6.96 14.89 7.10
C ARG A 63 -5.75 14.21 7.74
N GLY A 64 -4.55 14.66 7.41
CA GLY A 64 -3.31 14.09 7.91
C GLY A 64 -2.16 15.10 7.98
N PRO A 65 -1.08 14.74 8.69
CA PRO A 65 0.12 15.56 8.74
C PRO A 65 0.86 15.52 7.41
N LYS A 66 1.85 16.40 7.24
CA LYS A 66 2.86 16.26 6.19
C LYS A 66 3.65 14.96 6.46
N ALA A 67 3.31 13.91 5.70
CA ALA A 67 3.57 12.53 6.08
C ALA A 67 5.02 12.09 5.82
N LEU A 68 5.44 12.01 4.56
CA LEU A 68 6.78 11.57 4.12
C LEU A 68 7.39 12.61 3.17
N CYS A 69 8.68 12.90 3.35
CA CYS A 69 9.50 13.67 2.42
C CYS A 69 10.98 13.57 2.82
N PRO A 70 11.93 13.93 1.93
CA PRO A 70 13.36 13.94 2.26
C PRO A 70 13.75 15.19 3.08
N ALA A 71 12.98 15.48 4.14
CA ALA A 71 13.20 16.60 5.05
C ALA A 71 12.75 16.24 6.49
N ASP A 72 13.23 17.00 7.46
CA ASP A 72 12.93 16.78 8.88
C ASP A 72 11.56 17.33 9.32
N ASP A 73 10.93 18.18 8.51
CA ASP A 73 9.60 18.75 8.71
C ASP A 73 8.45 17.79 8.36
N CYS A 74 8.76 16.61 7.81
CA CYS A 74 7.83 15.49 7.67
C CYS A 74 7.81 14.60 8.91
N VAL A 75 6.69 13.90 9.15
CA VAL A 75 6.61 12.87 10.20
C VAL A 75 7.67 11.79 9.98
N VAL A 76 7.91 11.42 8.72
CA VAL A 76 8.96 10.50 8.28
C VAL A 76 9.90 11.23 7.32
N ASP A 77 11.17 11.36 7.72
CA ASP A 77 12.28 11.85 6.91
C ASP A 77 12.83 10.67 6.08
N THR A 78 12.51 10.62 4.79
CA THR A 78 12.82 9.48 3.91
C THR A 78 14.30 9.33 3.56
N ARG A 79 15.15 10.28 3.97
CA ARG A 79 16.63 10.13 3.91
C ARG A 79 17.16 9.14 4.95
N LYS A 80 16.30 8.66 5.85
CA LYS A 80 16.63 7.73 6.94
C LYS A 80 15.68 6.53 6.90
N PRO A 81 16.14 5.35 7.35
CA PRO A 81 15.26 4.19 7.50
C PRO A 81 14.06 4.49 8.41
N PHE A 82 12.96 3.78 8.18
CA PHE A 82 11.76 3.80 9.02
C PHE A 82 11.20 2.38 9.14
N ARG A 83 10.43 2.13 10.21
CA ARG A 83 9.76 0.84 10.45
C ARG A 83 8.30 0.98 10.05
N MET A 84 7.82 0.11 9.16
CA MET A 84 6.41 -0.01 8.84
C MET A 84 5.82 -1.29 9.47
N THR A 85 4.62 -1.17 10.02
CA THR A 85 3.80 -2.28 10.50
C THR A 85 2.43 -2.17 9.84
N GLN A 86 1.98 -3.25 9.20
CA GLN A 86 0.62 -3.39 8.67
C GLN A 86 -0.12 -4.49 9.44
N SER A 87 -1.34 -4.21 9.86
CA SER A 87 -2.21 -5.15 10.57
C SER A 87 -3.54 -5.30 9.84
N PHE A 88 -3.95 -6.54 9.60
CA PHE A 88 -5.25 -6.90 9.06
C PHE A 88 -6.17 -7.28 10.22
N VAL A 89 -7.05 -6.36 10.61
CA VAL A 89 -7.95 -6.56 11.76
C VAL A 89 -9.21 -7.28 11.28
N MET A 90 -9.40 -8.50 11.77
CA MET A 90 -10.60 -9.30 11.52
C MET A 90 -11.58 -9.18 12.70
N ASP A 91 -12.89 -9.26 12.43
CA ASP A 91 -13.90 -9.46 13.47
C ASP A 91 -14.05 -10.95 13.85
N ALA A 92 -14.90 -11.25 14.84
CA ALA A 92 -15.15 -12.61 15.30
C ALA A 92 -15.83 -13.51 14.23
N GLY A 93 -16.43 -12.91 13.19
CA GLY A 93 -17.00 -13.61 12.04
C GLY A 93 -15.98 -13.89 10.94
N GLY A 94 -14.71 -13.48 11.11
CA GLY A 94 -13.67 -13.63 10.10
C GLY A 94 -13.74 -12.60 8.97
N ASN A 95 -14.47 -11.50 9.16
CA ASN A 95 -14.51 -10.41 8.19
C ASN A 95 -13.39 -9.42 8.46
N LEU A 96 -12.72 -8.96 7.41
CA LEU A 96 -11.77 -7.85 7.51
C LEU A 96 -12.53 -6.56 7.79
N VAL A 97 -12.20 -5.92 8.92
CA VAL A 97 -12.84 -4.67 9.34
C VAL A 97 -11.93 -3.47 9.24
N ARG A 98 -10.59 -3.65 9.28
CA ARG A 98 -9.60 -2.57 9.08
C ARG A 98 -8.29 -3.11 8.52
N ILE A 99 -7.67 -2.32 7.66
CA ILE A 99 -6.25 -2.43 7.29
C ILE A 99 -5.55 -1.26 7.97
N GLU A 100 -4.81 -1.54 9.05
CA GLU A 100 -4.11 -0.52 9.81
C GLU A 100 -2.65 -0.47 9.37
N ASN A 101 -2.15 0.73 9.08
CA ASN A 101 -0.72 0.93 8.81
C ASN A 101 -0.14 1.96 9.76
N GLN A 102 1.02 1.62 10.30
CA GLN A 102 1.81 2.48 11.15
C GLN A 102 3.23 2.58 10.58
N VAL A 103 3.74 3.80 10.42
CA VAL A 103 5.15 4.06 10.12
C VAL A 103 5.77 4.79 11.30
N LEU A 104 6.82 4.20 11.86
CA LEU A 104 7.54 4.71 13.03
C LEU A 104 8.96 5.15 12.62
N GLN A 105 9.32 6.37 12.97
CA GLN A 105 10.67 6.89 12.82
C GLN A 105 11.00 7.87 13.95
N ASN A 106 12.09 7.62 14.70
CA ASN A 106 12.56 8.50 15.78
C ASN A 106 11.46 8.85 16.81
N GLY A 107 10.63 7.88 17.19
CA GLY A 107 9.51 8.09 18.12
C GLY A 107 8.29 8.80 17.53
N ARG A 108 8.36 9.28 16.28
CA ARG A 108 7.22 9.87 15.56
C ARG A 108 6.46 8.78 14.83
N THR A 109 5.13 8.81 14.94
CA THR A 109 4.24 7.83 14.31
C THR A 109 3.39 8.50 13.24
N LEU A 110 3.44 7.98 12.02
CA LEU A 110 2.46 8.22 10.97
C LEU A 110 1.47 7.05 10.94
N ARG A 111 0.18 7.35 10.82
CA ARG A 111 -0.87 6.36 10.57
C ARG A 111 -1.51 6.62 9.21
N LEU A 112 -1.53 5.62 8.35
CA LEU A 112 -2.17 5.67 7.03
C LEU A 112 -2.97 4.38 6.83
N ASN A 113 -4.12 4.29 7.49
CA ASN A 113 -4.99 3.13 7.33
C ASN A 113 -5.45 3.03 5.86
N GLY A 114 -5.77 1.82 5.41
CA GLY A 114 -6.34 1.58 4.09
C GLY A 114 -7.76 2.13 3.95
N THR A 115 -8.48 1.65 2.94
CA THR A 115 -9.90 2.00 2.74
C THR A 115 -10.75 1.72 3.97
N GLU A 116 -11.76 2.56 4.20
CA GLU A 116 -12.79 2.39 5.22
C GLU A 116 -14.09 1.80 4.64
N ASP A 117 -14.12 1.52 3.33
CA ASP A 117 -15.25 0.86 2.68
C ASP A 117 -15.36 -0.59 3.16
N ARG A 118 -16.37 -0.82 4.01
CA ARG A 118 -16.63 -2.13 4.62
C ARG A 118 -16.94 -3.23 3.59
N ALA A 119 -17.62 -2.90 2.50
CA ALA A 119 -17.92 -3.89 1.46
C ALA A 119 -16.63 -4.27 0.70
N TYR A 120 -15.76 -3.28 0.48
CA TYR A 120 -14.44 -3.52 -0.10
C TYR A 120 -13.57 -4.40 0.81
N LEU A 121 -13.46 -4.04 2.10
CA LEU A 121 -12.71 -4.80 3.08
C LEU A 121 -13.24 -6.23 3.21
N ALA A 122 -14.55 -6.41 3.30
CA ALA A 122 -15.17 -7.74 3.35
C ALA A 122 -14.81 -8.59 2.12
N SER A 123 -14.74 -7.98 0.93
CA SER A 123 -14.34 -8.69 -0.29
C SER A 123 -12.87 -9.10 -0.32
N MET A 124 -11.99 -8.43 0.43
CA MET A 124 -10.56 -8.79 0.54
C MET A 124 -10.29 -9.91 1.54
N ALA A 125 -11.22 -10.14 2.49
CA ALA A 125 -11.00 -11.07 3.60
C ALA A 125 -10.68 -12.50 3.15
N PRO A 126 -11.36 -13.08 2.13
CA PRO A 126 -11.01 -14.42 1.64
C PRO A 126 -9.56 -14.51 1.14
N ALA A 127 -9.11 -13.56 0.31
CA ALA A 127 -7.76 -13.59 -0.24
C ALA A 127 -6.66 -13.53 0.85
N LEU A 128 -6.85 -12.68 1.85
CA LEU A 128 -5.91 -12.57 2.97
C LEU A 128 -5.88 -13.83 3.84
N ARG A 129 -7.03 -14.48 4.03
CA ARG A 129 -7.14 -15.71 4.84
C ARG A 129 -6.56 -16.92 4.11
N ASP A 130 -6.86 -17.05 2.82
CA ASP A 130 -6.45 -18.21 2.03
C ASP A 130 -4.94 -18.14 1.69
N GLY A 131 -4.36 -16.93 1.80
CA GLY A 131 -2.94 -16.67 1.75
C GLY A 131 -2.55 -15.92 0.49
N MET A 132 -1.61 -14.98 0.64
CA MET A 132 -1.08 -14.17 -0.46
C MET A 132 0.44 -14.32 -0.54
N VAL A 133 0.99 -14.09 -1.73
CA VAL A 133 2.45 -14.08 -1.95
C VAL A 133 3.00 -12.67 -1.74
N LEU A 134 3.93 -12.53 -0.80
CA LEU A 134 4.62 -11.26 -0.58
C LEU A 134 5.60 -10.99 -1.73
N THR A 135 5.40 -9.87 -2.43
CA THR A 135 6.21 -9.45 -3.57
C THR A 135 6.86 -8.09 -3.28
N PHE A 136 8.14 -7.96 -3.63
CA PHE A 136 8.87 -6.70 -3.58
C PHE A 136 9.34 -6.33 -4.98
N GLN A 137 9.11 -5.08 -5.38
CA GLN A 137 9.51 -4.57 -6.67
C GLN A 137 9.94 -3.11 -6.58
N VAL A 138 10.90 -2.74 -7.43
CA VAL A 138 11.27 -1.36 -7.69
C VAL A 138 11.03 -1.13 -9.17
N TRP A 139 10.08 -0.27 -9.48
CA TRP A 139 9.71 0.08 -10.83
C TRP A 139 9.26 1.55 -10.85
N GLY A 140 9.27 2.13 -12.04
CA GLY A 140 8.94 3.53 -12.23
C GLY A 140 8.94 3.88 -13.71
N GLY A 141 8.68 5.14 -14.00
CA GLY A 141 8.64 5.66 -15.35
C GLY A 141 8.85 7.17 -15.36
N SER A 142 8.47 7.83 -16.44
CA SER A 142 8.40 9.28 -16.41
C SER A 142 7.40 9.75 -15.34
N TRP A 143 7.58 10.97 -14.85
CA TRP A 143 6.65 11.58 -13.90
C TRP A 143 5.19 11.46 -14.33
N LEU A 144 4.90 11.63 -15.63
CA LEU A 144 3.55 11.51 -16.15
C LEU A 144 2.95 10.11 -15.91
N LEU A 145 3.76 9.04 -16.05
CA LEU A 145 3.33 7.68 -15.81
C LEU A 145 3.10 7.39 -14.32
N MET A 146 3.85 8.01 -13.42
CA MET A 146 3.75 7.84 -11.95
C MET A 146 2.90 8.92 -11.26
N SER A 147 2.28 9.83 -12.02
CA SER A 147 1.50 10.95 -11.48
C SER A 147 0.29 10.51 -10.64
N TRP A 148 -0.24 9.30 -10.85
CA TRP A 148 -1.28 8.73 -10.00
C TRP A 148 -0.82 8.48 -8.56
N LEU A 149 0.49 8.34 -8.34
CA LEU A 149 1.11 8.12 -7.03
C LEU A 149 1.54 9.44 -6.38
N ASP A 150 2.30 10.26 -7.10
CA ASP A 150 3.07 11.37 -6.50
C ASP A 150 2.67 12.78 -6.94
N ALA A 151 1.65 12.97 -7.79
CA ALA A 151 1.25 14.31 -8.24
C ALA A 151 0.71 15.21 -7.10
N TRP A 152 0.23 14.60 -6.01
CA TRP A 152 -0.20 15.31 -4.81
C TRP A 152 0.94 15.61 -3.83
N SER A 153 2.12 15.03 -4.06
CA SER A 153 3.26 15.22 -3.18
C SER A 153 3.76 16.66 -3.21
N PHE A 154 4.62 16.99 -2.24
CA PHE A 154 5.25 18.30 -2.17
C PHE A 154 6.29 18.53 -3.27
N CYS A 155 6.68 17.47 -3.98
CA CYS A 155 7.54 17.56 -5.14
C CYS A 155 6.67 17.61 -6.41
N ARG A 156 6.79 18.70 -7.18
CA ARG A 156 6.01 18.91 -8.40
C ARG A 156 6.88 18.65 -9.64
N GLY A 157 6.48 17.69 -10.47
CA GLY A 157 7.22 17.29 -11.68
C GLY A 157 8.21 16.15 -11.42
N ALA A 158 9.19 15.98 -12.31
CA ALA A 158 10.20 14.93 -12.16
C ALA A 158 11.09 15.22 -10.93
N CYS A 159 10.85 14.47 -9.85
CA CYS A 159 11.66 14.51 -8.64
C CYS A 159 12.98 13.77 -8.89
N PRO A 160 14.09 14.13 -8.21
CA PRO A 160 15.31 13.34 -8.25
C PRO A 160 15.03 11.95 -7.65
N GLU A 161 15.25 10.89 -8.42
CA GLU A 161 14.94 9.52 -7.99
C GLU A 161 16.24 8.78 -7.62
N SER A 162 16.26 8.21 -6.42
CA SER A 162 17.10 7.04 -6.14
C SER A 162 16.43 5.81 -6.76
N SER A 163 17.17 5.05 -7.58
CA SER A 163 16.61 3.91 -8.35
C SER A 163 16.64 2.58 -7.59
N TYR A 164 16.78 2.62 -6.26
CA TYR A 164 16.86 1.43 -5.43
C TYR A 164 16.07 1.60 -4.14
N ALA A 165 15.55 0.50 -3.62
CA ALA A 165 14.92 0.41 -2.31
C ALA A 165 15.52 -0.77 -1.54
N VAL A 166 15.59 -0.65 -0.22
CA VAL A 166 16.06 -1.72 0.67
C VAL A 166 14.92 -2.11 1.60
N PHE A 167 14.47 -3.35 1.49
CA PHE A 167 13.53 -3.97 2.41
C PHE A 167 14.31 -4.86 3.37
N SER A 168 14.15 -4.66 4.67
CA SER A 168 14.88 -5.38 5.71
C SER A 168 14.01 -5.63 6.93
N ASP A 169 14.43 -6.56 7.78
CA ASP A 169 13.73 -6.94 9.02
C ASP A 169 12.25 -7.30 8.83
N VAL A 170 11.97 -7.96 7.70
CA VAL A 170 10.62 -8.41 7.33
C VAL A 170 10.21 -9.56 8.26
N ALA A 171 9.07 -9.38 8.93
CA ALA A 171 8.49 -10.38 9.81
C ALA A 171 6.97 -10.40 9.61
N ILE A 172 6.40 -11.60 9.57
CA ILE A 172 4.95 -11.83 9.52
C ILE A 172 4.59 -12.58 10.79
N ASN A 173 3.70 -12.00 11.60
CA ASN A 173 3.28 -12.56 12.87
C ASN A 173 1.76 -12.54 12.98
N THR A 174 1.19 -13.53 13.65
CA THR A 174 -0.21 -13.47 14.10
C THR A 174 -0.28 -12.63 15.36
N ILE A 175 -1.16 -11.63 15.36
CA ILE A 175 -1.45 -10.85 16.58
C ILE A 175 -2.60 -11.57 17.28
N THR A 176 -2.31 -12.30 18.36
CA THR A 176 -3.33 -12.78 19.29
C THR A 176 -3.64 -11.65 20.27
N GLY A 177 -4.85 -11.09 20.17
CA GLY A 177 -5.42 -10.21 21.19
C GLY A 177 -5.97 -10.99 22.38
#